data_AF-A0A428SKJ4-F1
#
_entry.id   AF-A0A428SKJ4-F1
#
_cell.length_a   1.000
_cell.length_b   1.000
_cell.length_c   1.000
_cell.angle_alpha   90.00
_cell.angle_beta   90.00
_cell.angle_gamma   90.00
#
_symmetry.space_group_name_H-M   'P 1'
#
loop_
_entity.id
_entity.type
_entity.pdbx_description
1 polymer ?
#
loop_
_entity_poly.entity_id
_entity_poly.type
_entity_poly.pdbx_seq_one_letter_code
_entity_poly.pdbx_strand_id
1 'polypeptide(L)'
;MADFEAKAPEIFITDPTNCKVGFVVIGLAPKTSSTQLPSTEESTSSQPRDALRWVSTMDELKLVLQQPLQAGLSKMLILQRQHSWSRINITVDMFRSIYGFDLIAPNFLKIVMGFNRKCSSKDEDFMGCYTNFMPSKKETTEASFRLKAERKNEMVSYDICYNIRHFEQHGRVSDDPWSCRQSAIHQKYCFDSKTSSFIVIQPPIRFSTGLKDRGLTSTPHPMGLHLGYLAASTMNWRSYTTFVSEQLKECKLHHANLLLSQTLDVVGSIRMHAKTVAKMDSIPLQVQLDLDLEIRSMVGELTSCWQIVQKQLELSSDLGILYDDILKSQGQELLHSNGLKLAEIARQDSAETKAMVSITDKTYQDSRTTRIMTVIALIYLPANLVLSFFSTTLVWFDPKSETGYHSENKSAMRVHPEIWVAVVTTVILATSL
;
A
#
# COMPACT_ATOMS: atom_id res chain seq x y z
N MET A 1 24.49 -3.54 -22.80
CA MET A 1 23.89 -4.50 -23.75
C MET A 1 23.62 -5.86 -23.12
N ALA A 2 24.58 -6.51 -22.45
CA ALA A 2 24.34 -7.84 -21.84
C ALA A 2 23.11 -7.91 -20.88
N ASP A 3 22.91 -6.92 -20.02
CA ASP A 3 21.72 -6.86 -19.12
C ASP A 3 20.40 -6.61 -19.90
N PHE A 4 20.47 -5.83 -20.99
CA PHE A 4 19.30 -5.61 -21.85
C PHE A 4 18.89 -6.89 -22.57
N GLU A 5 19.86 -7.66 -23.07
CA GLU A 5 19.62 -8.91 -23.79
C GLU A 5 18.98 -9.98 -22.89
N ALA A 6 19.40 -10.06 -21.62
CA ALA A 6 18.80 -10.97 -20.64
C ALA A 6 17.32 -10.62 -20.35
N LYS A 7 16.98 -9.33 -20.30
CA LYS A 7 15.63 -8.84 -19.97
C LYS A 7 14.71 -8.65 -21.18
N ALA A 8 15.26 -8.64 -22.40
CA ALA A 8 14.50 -8.39 -23.62
C ALA A 8 13.28 -9.32 -23.79
N PRO A 9 13.34 -10.63 -23.47
CA PRO A 9 12.17 -11.51 -23.54
C PRO A 9 11.04 -11.14 -22.59
N GLU A 10 11.31 -10.38 -21.52
CA GLU A 10 10.29 -9.91 -20.57
C GLU A 10 9.64 -8.60 -21.02
N ILE A 11 10.35 -7.82 -21.84
CA ILE A 11 9.91 -6.49 -22.31
C ILE A 11 9.17 -6.59 -23.64
N PHE A 12 9.62 -7.47 -24.54
CA PHE A 12 9.17 -7.57 -25.92
C PHE A 12 8.44 -8.87 -26.22
N ILE A 13 7.51 -8.86 -27.18
CA ILE A 13 6.89 -10.10 -27.65
C ILE A 13 7.93 -10.99 -28.35
N THR A 14 7.79 -12.30 -28.17
CA THR A 14 8.65 -13.30 -28.81
C THR A 14 8.07 -13.79 -30.13
N ASP A 15 6.75 -13.72 -30.29
CA ASP A 15 6.04 -14.13 -31.50
C ASP A 15 5.79 -12.93 -32.42
N PRO A 16 6.34 -12.91 -33.65
CA PRO A 16 6.15 -11.83 -34.60
C PRO A 16 4.71 -11.66 -35.10
N THR A 17 3.84 -12.67 -34.99
CA THR A 17 2.45 -12.59 -35.50
C THR A 17 1.61 -11.50 -34.83
N ASN A 18 1.95 -11.12 -33.60
CA ASN A 18 1.28 -10.08 -32.83
C ASN A 18 1.98 -8.71 -32.91
N CYS A 19 3.04 -8.59 -33.72
CA CYS A 19 3.80 -7.36 -33.85
C CYS A 19 3.00 -6.29 -34.60
N LYS A 20 2.88 -5.11 -34.00
CA LYS A 20 2.21 -3.96 -34.60
C LYS A 20 2.92 -2.67 -34.19
N VAL A 21 3.54 -2.01 -35.16
CA VAL A 21 4.19 -0.71 -35.00
C VAL A 21 3.39 0.33 -35.76
N GLY A 22 2.90 1.35 -35.06
CA GLY A 22 2.26 2.49 -35.68
C GLY A 22 3.30 3.42 -36.29
N PHE A 23 3.06 3.93 -37.48
CA PHE A 23 3.90 4.90 -38.18
C PHE A 23 3.06 6.06 -38.66
N VAL A 24 3.53 7.28 -38.40
CA VAL A 24 2.90 8.51 -38.90
C VAL A 24 3.98 9.52 -39.27
N VAL A 25 3.77 10.19 -40.41
CA VAL A 25 4.55 11.36 -40.84
C VAL A 25 3.72 12.60 -40.57
N ILE A 26 4.36 13.57 -39.94
CA ILE A 26 3.77 14.74 -39.30
C ILE A 26 4.40 15.98 -39.90
N GLY A 27 3.61 16.95 -40.35
CA GLY A 27 4.12 18.27 -40.73
C GLY A 27 4.14 19.25 -39.56
N LEU A 28 5.28 19.94 -39.32
CA LEU A 28 5.36 21.04 -38.35
C LEU A 28 4.89 22.40 -38.92
N ALA A 29 4.59 22.47 -40.23
CA ALA A 29 4.16 23.71 -40.87
C ALA A 29 2.67 23.99 -40.58
N PRO A 30 2.29 25.24 -40.26
CA PRO A 30 0.89 25.61 -40.16
C PRO A 30 0.22 25.35 -41.51
N LYS A 31 -0.98 24.74 -41.49
CA LYS A 31 -1.88 24.80 -42.64
C LYS A 31 -2.17 26.28 -42.86
N THR A 32 -1.49 26.92 -43.80
CA THR A 32 -1.93 28.21 -44.31
C THR A 32 -3.33 27.96 -44.86
N SER A 33 -4.35 28.50 -44.18
CA SER A 33 -5.68 28.62 -44.74
C SER A 33 -5.60 29.61 -45.90
N SER A 34 -5.11 29.17 -47.05
CA SER A 34 -5.33 29.88 -48.30
C SER A 34 -6.75 29.56 -48.72
N THR A 35 -7.67 30.47 -48.39
CA THR A 35 -8.93 30.61 -49.12
C THR A 35 -8.57 30.91 -50.58
N GLN A 36 -8.46 29.88 -51.41
CA GLN A 36 -8.45 30.04 -52.87
C GLN A 36 -9.46 29.07 -53.48
N LEU A 37 -10.28 29.64 -54.36
CA LEU A 37 -11.32 29.00 -55.15
C LEU A 37 -10.79 27.77 -55.91
N PRO A 38 -11.66 26.79 -56.22
CA PRO A 38 -11.26 25.59 -56.93
C PRO A 38 -11.03 25.91 -58.42
N SER A 39 -9.79 25.76 -58.87
CA SER A 39 -9.48 25.55 -60.29
C SER A 39 -8.92 24.15 -60.50
N THR A 40 -9.52 23.48 -61.47
CA THR A 40 -9.38 22.07 -61.83
C THR A 40 -7.98 21.71 -62.36
N GLU A 41 -7.61 20.45 -62.11
CA GLU A 41 -6.53 19.65 -62.71
C GLU A 41 -5.09 19.95 -62.26
N GLU A 42 -4.54 19.06 -61.43
CA GLU A 42 -3.33 18.33 -61.79
C GLU A 42 -3.10 17.10 -60.90
N SER A 43 -2.89 15.97 -61.57
CA SER A 43 -2.62 14.65 -61.04
C SER A 43 -1.17 14.51 -60.57
N THR A 44 -0.94 14.30 -59.27
CA THR A 44 0.16 13.48 -58.75
C THR A 44 -0.27 12.85 -57.42
N SER A 45 0.03 11.56 -57.22
CA SER A 45 -0.38 10.77 -56.07
C SER A 45 0.25 11.27 -54.77
N SER A 46 -0.39 12.23 -54.09
CA SER A 46 0.01 12.66 -52.76
C SER A 46 -0.63 11.74 -51.72
N GLN A 47 0.17 10.87 -51.11
CA GLN A 47 -0.28 10.09 -49.96
C GLN A 47 -0.71 11.05 -48.83
N PRO A 48 -1.81 10.76 -48.12
CA PRO A 48 -2.33 11.66 -47.08
C PRO A 48 -1.28 11.86 -45.98
N ARG A 49 -0.82 13.11 -45.84
CA ARG A 49 -0.03 13.58 -44.69
C ARG A 49 -0.93 13.43 -43.45
N ASP A 50 -0.40 12.88 -42.35
CA ASP A 50 -1.10 12.61 -41.08
C ASP A 50 -1.93 11.30 -40.97
N ALA A 51 -1.86 10.38 -41.93
CA ALA A 51 -2.51 9.07 -41.80
C ALA A 51 -1.65 8.06 -41.00
N LEU A 52 -2.15 7.60 -39.86
CA LEU A 52 -1.53 6.53 -39.07
C LEU A 52 -1.57 5.21 -39.85
N ARG A 53 -0.39 4.62 -40.08
CA ARG A 53 -0.21 3.31 -40.72
C ARG A 53 0.29 2.30 -39.71
N TRP A 54 -0.06 1.03 -39.89
CA TRP A 54 0.43 -0.05 -39.05
C TRP A 54 1.35 -0.95 -39.85
N VAL A 55 2.52 -1.21 -39.29
CA VAL A 55 3.57 -2.07 -39.84
C VAL A 55 3.68 -3.31 -38.96
N SER A 56 3.72 -4.48 -39.60
CA SER A 56 3.78 -5.77 -38.88
C SER A 56 5.03 -6.57 -39.22
N THR A 57 5.69 -6.31 -40.35
CA THR A 57 6.86 -7.06 -40.81
C THR A 57 8.17 -6.27 -40.69
N MET A 58 9.29 -6.99 -40.64
CA MET A 58 10.63 -6.38 -40.61
C MET A 58 10.92 -5.57 -41.89
N ASP A 59 10.49 -6.05 -43.05
CA ASP A 59 10.78 -5.41 -44.33
C ASP A 59 9.99 -4.10 -44.50
N GLU A 60 8.71 -4.09 -44.12
CA GLU A 60 7.91 -2.87 -44.03
C GLU A 60 8.55 -1.85 -43.07
N LEU A 61 9.04 -2.31 -41.91
CA LEU A 61 9.69 -1.43 -40.93
C LEU A 61 10.95 -0.81 -41.52
N LYS A 62 11.82 -1.60 -42.16
CA LYS A 62 13.03 -1.07 -42.81
C LYS A 62 12.70 -0.05 -43.90
N LEU A 63 11.68 -0.31 -44.71
CA LEU A 63 11.24 0.61 -45.76
C LEU A 63 10.79 1.95 -45.16
N VAL A 64 10.02 1.92 -44.07
CA VAL A 64 9.59 3.10 -43.33
C VAL A 64 10.77 3.85 -42.69
N LEU A 65 11.74 3.12 -42.11
CA LEU A 65 12.91 3.70 -41.47
C LEU A 65 13.85 4.41 -42.45
N GLN A 66 13.98 3.84 -43.66
CA GLN A 66 14.80 4.35 -44.76
C GLN A 66 14.14 5.50 -45.54
N GLN A 67 12.84 5.72 -45.35
CA GLN A 67 12.13 6.78 -46.05
C GLN A 67 12.73 8.16 -45.68
N PRO A 68 13.27 8.92 -46.65
CA PRO A 68 13.84 10.23 -46.38
C PRO A 68 12.74 11.21 -45.96
N LEU A 69 13.02 12.01 -44.94
CA LEU A 69 12.12 13.08 -44.52
C LEU A 69 12.41 14.36 -45.28
N GLN A 70 11.35 15.01 -45.76
CA GLN A 70 11.44 16.39 -46.24
C GLN A 70 11.73 17.32 -45.06
N ALA A 71 12.41 18.44 -45.32
CA ALA A 71 12.72 19.43 -44.30
C ALA A 71 11.44 19.92 -43.59
N GLY A 72 11.49 20.02 -42.26
CA GLY A 72 10.32 20.42 -41.45
C GLY A 72 9.27 19.33 -41.20
N LEU A 73 9.44 18.11 -41.73
CA LEU A 73 8.60 16.97 -41.36
C LEU A 73 9.16 16.24 -40.14
N SER A 74 8.28 15.53 -39.44
CA SER A 74 8.59 14.66 -38.32
C SER A 74 8.08 13.25 -38.57
N LYS A 75 8.86 12.24 -38.20
CA LYS A 75 8.41 10.84 -38.21
C LYS A 75 8.14 10.39 -36.80
N MET A 76 7.09 9.61 -36.61
CA MET A 76 6.75 9.05 -35.30
C MET A 76 6.43 7.57 -35.42
N LEU A 77 7.11 6.79 -34.58
CA LEU A 77 6.82 5.38 -34.35
C LEU A 77 6.06 5.24 -33.04
N ILE A 78 4.92 4.55 -33.08
CA ILE A 78 4.05 4.29 -31.93
C ILE A 78 4.12 2.81 -31.60
N LEU A 79 4.64 2.48 -30.42
CA LEU A 79 4.75 1.14 -29.89
C LEU A 79 3.65 0.94 -28.83
N GLN A 80 2.76 -0.01 -29.03
CA GLN A 80 1.64 -0.28 -28.12
C GLN A 80 1.86 -1.55 -27.29
N ARG A 81 1.10 -1.65 -26.21
CA ARG A 81 0.93 -2.83 -25.35
C ARG A 81 -0.54 -3.24 -25.38
N GLN A 82 -0.83 -4.51 -25.18
CA GLN A 82 -2.22 -4.99 -25.05
C GLN A 82 -2.88 -4.47 -23.76
N HIS A 83 -2.12 -4.45 -22.67
CA HIS A 83 -2.50 -3.82 -21.41
C HIS A 83 -1.25 -3.34 -20.66
N SER A 84 -1.40 -2.60 -19.57
CA SER A 84 -0.27 -1.97 -18.86
C SER A 84 0.76 -2.92 -18.26
N TRP A 85 0.49 -4.23 -18.28
CA TRP A 85 1.37 -5.28 -17.75
C TRP A 85 1.86 -6.22 -18.86
N SER A 86 1.35 -6.11 -20.10
CA SER A 86 1.76 -6.97 -21.21
C SER A 86 3.12 -6.56 -21.76
N ARG A 87 3.75 -7.37 -22.59
CA ARG A 87 4.95 -6.94 -23.32
C ARG A 87 4.62 -5.85 -24.34
N ILE A 88 5.62 -5.12 -24.80
CA ILE A 88 5.52 -4.20 -25.94
C ILE A 88 5.33 -5.03 -27.20
N ASN A 89 4.35 -4.66 -28.04
CA ASN A 89 3.96 -5.39 -29.26
C ASN A 89 4.94 -5.19 -30.43
N ILE A 90 6.23 -5.36 -30.15
CA ILE A 90 7.33 -5.38 -31.12
C ILE A 90 8.33 -6.45 -30.70
N THR A 91 8.95 -7.13 -31.68
CA THR A 91 10.00 -8.12 -31.40
C THR A 91 11.33 -7.44 -31.08
N VAL A 92 12.23 -8.17 -30.40
CA VAL A 92 13.58 -7.68 -30.07
C VAL A 92 14.34 -7.30 -31.34
N ASP A 93 14.25 -8.09 -32.42
CA ASP A 93 14.96 -7.81 -33.67
C ASP A 93 14.46 -6.55 -34.38
N MET A 94 13.14 -6.32 -34.37
CA MET A 94 12.57 -5.10 -34.93
C MET A 94 12.98 -3.89 -34.09
N PHE A 95 13.00 -4.01 -32.76
CA PHE A 95 13.51 -2.95 -31.89
C PHE A 95 15.00 -2.69 -32.10
N ARG A 96 15.83 -3.72 -32.27
CA ARG A 96 17.26 -3.58 -32.63
C ARG A 96 17.44 -2.87 -33.97
N SER A 97 16.55 -3.12 -34.93
CA SER A 97 16.56 -2.39 -36.21
C SER A 97 16.28 -0.91 -35.99
N ILE A 98 15.26 -0.54 -35.20
CA ILE A 98 14.99 0.87 -34.85
C ILE A 98 16.21 1.51 -34.17
N TYR A 99 16.86 0.80 -33.26
CA TYR A 99 18.08 1.25 -32.59
C TYR A 99 19.25 1.44 -33.57
N GLY A 100 19.44 0.50 -34.50
CA GLY A 100 20.51 0.52 -35.51
C GLY A 100 20.38 1.65 -36.54
N PHE A 101 19.17 2.16 -36.78
CA PHE A 101 18.93 3.36 -37.60
C PHE A 101 19.22 4.68 -36.84
N ASP A 102 19.90 4.62 -35.69
CA ASP A 102 20.31 5.75 -34.86
C ASP A 102 19.13 6.67 -34.48
N LEU A 103 17.96 6.08 -34.29
CA LEU A 103 16.76 6.78 -33.82
C LEU A 103 16.69 6.89 -32.31
N ILE A 104 17.54 6.17 -31.58
CA ILE A 104 17.43 5.97 -30.14
C ILE A 104 18.74 6.37 -29.45
N ALA A 105 18.67 7.34 -28.55
CA ALA A 105 19.77 7.64 -27.65
C ALA A 105 19.99 6.49 -26.64
N PRO A 106 21.24 6.16 -26.25
CA PRO A 106 21.53 5.09 -25.29
C PRO A 106 20.77 5.20 -23.96
N ASN A 107 20.49 6.42 -23.51
CA ASN A 107 19.72 6.66 -22.27
C ASN A 107 18.26 6.20 -22.38
N PHE A 108 17.66 6.15 -23.57
CA PHE A 108 16.29 5.67 -23.74
C PHE A 108 16.16 4.19 -23.39
N LEU A 109 17.23 3.39 -23.57
CA LEU A 109 17.23 1.98 -23.15
C LEU A 109 16.98 1.83 -21.65
N LYS A 110 17.42 2.80 -20.82
CA LYS A 110 17.13 2.80 -19.38
C LYS A 110 15.64 2.91 -19.10
N ILE A 111 14.95 3.75 -19.87
CA ILE A 111 13.50 3.90 -19.78
C ILE A 111 12.79 2.63 -20.29
N VAL A 112 13.26 2.06 -21.40
CA VAL A 112 12.69 0.83 -21.98
C VAL A 112 12.82 -0.37 -21.04
N MET A 113 13.95 -0.47 -20.31
CA MET A 113 14.15 -1.50 -19.29
C MET A 113 13.10 -1.45 -18.18
N GLY A 114 12.53 -0.28 -17.89
CA GLY A 114 11.45 -0.12 -16.91
C GLY A 114 10.07 -0.59 -17.38
N PHE A 115 9.95 -1.15 -18.59
CA PHE A 115 8.72 -1.78 -19.11
C PHE A 115 8.72 -3.31 -18.94
N ASN A 116 9.56 -3.84 -18.04
CA ASN A 116 9.65 -5.25 -17.71
C ASN A 116 8.33 -5.83 -17.16
N ARG A 117 8.34 -7.15 -16.91
CA ARG A 117 7.19 -7.84 -16.35
C ARG A 117 6.92 -7.34 -14.94
N LYS A 118 5.75 -6.72 -14.74
CA LYS A 118 5.30 -6.27 -13.42
C LYS A 118 4.84 -7.46 -12.58
N CYS A 119 5.31 -7.53 -11.32
CA CYS A 119 4.83 -8.47 -10.31
C CYS A 119 3.81 -7.80 -9.37
N SER A 120 3.83 -6.47 -9.27
CA SER A 120 2.93 -5.64 -8.48
C SER A 120 2.62 -4.30 -9.19
N SER A 121 1.52 -3.66 -8.78
CA SER A 121 1.17 -2.30 -9.21
C SER A 121 2.14 -1.22 -8.69
N LYS A 122 2.96 -1.56 -7.69
CA LYS A 122 3.98 -0.69 -7.07
C LYS A 122 5.39 -0.92 -7.62
N ASP A 123 5.55 -1.83 -8.58
CA ASP A 123 6.87 -2.12 -9.14
C ASP A 123 7.35 -0.97 -10.04
N GLU A 124 8.58 -0.54 -9.78
CA GLU A 124 9.38 0.44 -10.52
C GLU A 124 8.69 1.79 -10.79
N ASP A 125 8.38 2.55 -9.73
CA ASP A 125 7.90 3.94 -9.81
C ASP A 125 8.99 4.94 -10.26
N PHE A 126 9.95 4.48 -11.07
CA PHE A 126 10.97 5.33 -11.64
C PHE A 126 10.38 6.16 -12.78
N MET A 127 10.56 7.49 -12.69
CA MET A 127 10.36 8.43 -13.80
C MET A 127 11.64 9.25 -13.96
N GLY A 128 12.05 9.47 -15.20
CA GLY A 128 13.26 10.22 -15.52
C GLY A 128 13.15 10.95 -16.84
N CYS A 129 13.95 12.00 -16.98
CA CYS A 129 14.11 12.77 -18.21
C CYS A 129 15.60 12.90 -18.53
N TYR A 130 15.99 12.48 -19.72
CA TYR A 130 17.36 12.56 -20.20
C TYR A 130 17.40 13.45 -21.43
N THR A 131 18.36 14.37 -21.45
CA THR A 131 18.59 15.27 -22.57
C THR A 131 20.06 15.20 -22.97
N ASN A 132 20.33 15.31 -24.26
CA ASN A 132 21.67 15.33 -24.81
C ASN A 132 21.72 16.27 -26.01
N PHE A 133 22.72 17.14 -26.08
CA PHE A 133 22.98 17.99 -27.24
C PHE A 133 24.26 17.52 -27.91
N MET A 134 24.19 17.20 -29.19
CA MET A 134 25.33 16.69 -29.95
C MET A 134 26.04 17.84 -30.68
N PRO A 135 27.33 18.10 -30.39
CA PRO A 135 28.12 19.06 -31.13
C PRO A 135 28.48 18.51 -32.52
N SER A 136 28.71 19.40 -33.48
CA SER A 136 29.29 19.04 -34.77
C SER A 136 30.67 18.40 -34.57
N LYS A 137 30.86 17.14 -35.00
CA LYS A 137 32.17 16.51 -34.99
C LYS A 137 33.04 17.18 -36.05
N LYS A 138 34.06 17.93 -35.63
CA LYS A 138 35.16 18.28 -36.53
C LYS A 138 35.93 16.99 -36.84
N GLU A 139 35.96 16.56 -38.09
CA GLU A 139 37.04 15.66 -38.55
C GLU A 139 38.35 16.45 -38.43
N THR A 140 39.17 16.10 -37.46
CA THR A 140 40.53 16.63 -37.32
C THR A 140 41.41 15.96 -38.38
N THR A 141 41.32 16.39 -39.63
CA THR A 141 42.44 16.18 -40.55
C THR A 141 43.54 17.17 -40.15
N GLU A 142 44.76 16.66 -39.91
CA GLU A 142 45.91 17.37 -39.32
C GLU A 142 46.41 18.62 -40.07
N ALA A 143 45.75 19.05 -41.16
CA ALA A 143 46.20 20.14 -42.02
C ALA A 143 45.57 21.51 -41.73
N SER A 144 44.62 21.66 -40.80
CA SER A 144 43.96 22.96 -40.54
C SER A 144 44.26 23.54 -39.16
N PHE A 145 45.55 23.73 -38.82
CA PHE A 145 45.96 24.38 -37.56
C PHE A 145 46.01 25.92 -37.63
N ARG A 146 45.76 26.54 -38.79
CA ARG A 146 45.90 28.01 -38.92
C ARG A 146 44.77 28.61 -39.72
N LEU A 147 43.61 28.78 -39.07
CA LEU A 147 42.65 29.89 -39.22
C LEU A 147 41.33 29.52 -38.52
N LYS A 148 40.79 30.46 -37.74
CA LYS A 148 39.46 30.52 -37.12
C LYS A 148 39.35 30.13 -35.64
N ALA A 149 39.90 31.02 -34.79
CA ALA A 149 39.10 31.53 -33.68
C ALA A 149 37.88 32.28 -34.28
N GLU A 150 36.70 32.18 -33.66
CA GLU A 150 35.40 32.75 -34.10
C GLU A 150 34.51 31.91 -35.05
N ARG A 151 34.47 30.57 -34.93
CA ARG A 151 33.25 29.83 -35.33
C ARG A 151 32.63 29.17 -34.11
N LYS A 152 31.39 29.57 -33.78
CA LYS A 152 30.54 28.98 -32.73
C LYS A 152 30.58 27.46 -32.87
N ASN A 153 30.64 26.77 -31.73
CA ASN A 153 30.54 25.32 -31.66
C ASN A 153 29.09 24.94 -32.06
N GLU A 154 28.81 24.80 -33.35
CA GLU A 154 27.46 24.53 -33.86
C GLU A 154 27.01 23.13 -33.43
N MET A 155 25.86 23.06 -32.75
CA MET A 155 25.20 21.82 -32.39
C MET A 155 24.36 21.34 -33.57
N VAL A 156 24.49 20.06 -33.92
CA VAL A 156 23.85 19.47 -35.12
C VAL A 156 22.49 18.88 -34.78
N SER A 157 22.37 18.30 -33.59
CA SER A 157 21.14 17.66 -33.14
C SER A 157 21.00 17.64 -31.62
N TYR A 158 19.81 17.33 -31.15
CA TYR A 158 19.57 16.96 -29.76
C TYR A 158 18.75 15.67 -29.67
N ASP A 159 18.87 15.01 -28.53
CA ASP A 159 18.02 13.90 -28.12
C ASP A 159 17.38 14.23 -26.76
N ILE A 160 16.09 13.96 -26.63
CA ILE A 160 15.37 14.00 -25.35
C ILE A 160 14.54 12.73 -25.21
N CYS A 161 14.56 12.13 -24.03
CA CYS A 161 13.62 11.07 -23.71
C CYS A 161 13.20 11.10 -22.25
N TYR A 162 11.95 10.71 -22.02
CA TYR A 162 11.39 10.58 -20.69
C TYR A 162 10.29 9.54 -20.64
N ASN A 163 10.02 9.04 -19.44
CA ASN A 163 8.80 8.32 -19.13
C ASN A 163 7.93 9.13 -18.17
N ILE A 164 6.63 8.91 -18.29
CA ILE A 164 5.62 9.50 -17.44
C ILE A 164 4.62 8.44 -17.02
N ARG A 165 4.23 8.50 -15.74
CA ARG A 165 3.11 7.73 -15.21
C ARG A 165 1.89 8.63 -15.12
N HIS A 166 0.75 8.10 -15.53
CA HIS A 166 -0.51 8.82 -15.54
C HIS A 166 -1.66 7.89 -15.21
N PHE A 167 -2.83 8.48 -14.91
CA PHE A 167 -4.01 7.72 -14.51
C PHE A 167 -5.08 7.80 -15.59
N GLU A 168 -5.63 6.64 -15.96
CA GLU A 168 -6.73 6.54 -16.91
C GLU A 168 -7.81 5.61 -16.35
N GLN A 169 -9.06 5.93 -16.66
CA GLN A 169 -10.18 5.06 -16.33
C GLN A 169 -10.20 3.86 -17.28
N HIS A 170 -10.31 2.65 -16.73
CA HIS A 170 -10.30 1.42 -17.53
C HIS A 170 -11.70 0.96 -17.97
N GLY A 171 -12.76 1.63 -17.51
CA GLY A 171 -14.15 1.35 -17.92
C GLY A 171 -14.70 -0.02 -17.51
N ARG A 172 -14.09 -0.68 -16.51
CA ARG A 172 -14.54 -1.98 -16.00
C ARG A 172 -15.35 -1.74 -14.73
N VAL A 173 -16.32 -2.62 -14.45
CA VAL A 173 -17.03 -2.63 -13.18
C VAL A 173 -16.05 -3.10 -12.10
N SER A 174 -15.57 -2.17 -11.28
CA SER A 174 -14.55 -2.38 -10.24
C SER A 174 -14.64 -1.25 -9.20
N ASP A 175 -14.36 -1.56 -7.94
CA ASP A 175 -14.32 -0.58 -6.85
C ASP A 175 -13.26 0.52 -7.08
N ASP A 176 -12.19 0.18 -7.81
CA ASP A 176 -11.24 1.14 -8.34
C ASP A 176 -11.41 1.23 -9.86
N PRO A 177 -11.87 2.37 -10.41
CA PRO A 177 -12.02 2.57 -11.85
C PRO A 177 -10.72 3.04 -12.52
N TRP A 178 -9.69 3.37 -11.74
CA TRP A 178 -8.45 3.97 -12.23
C TRP A 178 -7.36 2.93 -12.43
N SER A 179 -6.51 3.18 -13.40
CA SER A 179 -5.27 2.44 -13.56
C SER A 179 -4.11 3.38 -13.79
N CYS A 180 -3.02 3.13 -13.07
CA CYS A 180 -1.73 3.74 -13.38
C CYS A 180 -1.19 3.15 -14.68
N ARG A 181 -0.98 4.01 -15.67
CA ARG A 181 -0.37 3.73 -16.96
C ARG A 181 1.05 4.27 -16.95
N GLN A 182 1.91 3.63 -17.74
CA GLN A 182 3.28 4.04 -17.94
C GLN A 182 3.48 4.24 -19.43
N SER A 183 4.01 5.40 -19.78
CA SER A 183 4.23 5.82 -21.14
C SER A 183 5.61 6.42 -21.28
N ALA A 184 6.21 6.33 -22.47
CA ALA A 184 7.51 6.92 -22.74
C ALA A 184 7.55 7.57 -24.11
N ILE A 185 8.43 8.56 -24.25
CA ILE A 185 8.68 9.25 -25.49
C ILE A 185 10.17 9.54 -25.63
N HIS A 186 10.66 9.38 -26.85
CA HIS A 186 11.99 9.79 -27.30
C HIS A 186 11.82 10.69 -28.52
N GLN A 187 12.57 11.78 -28.58
CA GLN A 187 12.72 12.64 -29.75
C GLN A 187 14.21 12.81 -30.06
N LYS A 188 14.57 12.61 -31.33
CA LYS A 188 15.81 13.12 -31.92
C LYS A 188 15.47 14.24 -32.88
N TYR A 189 16.07 15.41 -32.72
CA TYR A 189 15.85 16.56 -33.59
C TYR A 189 17.15 17.00 -34.26
N CYS A 190 17.08 17.25 -35.56
CA CYS A 190 18.19 17.80 -36.34
C CYS A 190 17.93 19.27 -36.64
N PHE A 191 18.82 20.17 -36.20
CA PHE A 191 18.67 21.62 -36.35
C PHE A 191 18.73 22.04 -37.83
N ASP A 192 19.63 21.44 -38.61
CA ASP A 192 19.84 21.82 -40.02
C ASP A 192 18.63 21.49 -40.90
N SER A 193 18.09 20.29 -40.73
CA SER A 193 16.95 19.81 -41.53
C SER A 193 15.59 20.17 -40.93
N LYS A 194 15.57 20.67 -39.69
CA LYS A 194 14.36 20.90 -38.89
C LYS A 194 13.45 19.68 -38.83
N THR A 195 14.03 18.49 -38.80
CA THR A 195 13.29 17.23 -38.76
C THR A 195 13.36 16.60 -37.38
N SER A 196 12.24 16.01 -36.94
CA SER A 196 12.19 15.23 -35.70
C SER A 196 11.91 13.76 -35.97
N SER A 197 12.53 12.90 -35.18
CA SER A 197 12.23 11.47 -35.13
C SER A 197 11.75 11.09 -33.74
N PHE A 198 10.51 10.63 -33.65
CA PHE A 198 9.85 10.26 -32.40
C PHE A 198 9.68 8.75 -32.27
N ILE A 199 9.88 8.25 -31.06
CA ILE A 199 9.44 6.92 -30.65
C ILE A 199 8.58 7.10 -29.40
N VAL A 200 7.36 6.60 -29.45
CA VAL A 200 6.38 6.73 -28.38
C VAL A 200 5.95 5.34 -27.94
N ILE A 201 6.12 5.03 -26.67
CA ILE A 201 5.68 3.77 -26.07
C ILE A 201 4.42 4.04 -25.26
N GLN A 202 3.36 3.32 -25.60
CA GLN A 202 2.06 3.34 -24.94
C GLN A 202 1.55 4.79 -24.70
N PRO A 203 1.29 5.59 -25.74
CA PRO A 203 0.81 6.97 -25.55
C PRO A 203 -0.51 7.02 -24.76
N PRO A 204 -0.79 8.12 -24.04
CA PRO A 204 -2.10 8.35 -23.43
C PRO A 204 -3.25 8.23 -24.45
N ILE A 205 -4.42 7.77 -24.04
CA ILE A 205 -5.57 7.52 -24.94
C ILE A 205 -5.91 8.78 -25.75
N ARG A 206 -5.88 9.95 -25.11
CA ARG A 206 -6.21 11.23 -25.74
C ARG A 206 -5.10 11.80 -26.62
N PHE A 207 -3.90 11.24 -26.61
CA PHE A 207 -2.79 11.73 -27.43
C PHE A 207 -3.13 11.64 -28.93
N SER A 208 -3.72 10.52 -29.37
CA SER A 208 -4.10 10.31 -30.77
C SER A 208 -5.22 11.25 -31.22
N THR A 209 -6.18 11.53 -30.35
CA THR A 209 -7.26 12.50 -30.62
C THR A 209 -6.71 13.92 -30.65
N GLY A 210 -5.85 14.28 -29.71
CA GLY A 210 -5.15 15.57 -29.71
C GLY A 210 -4.30 15.80 -30.96
N LEU A 211 -3.72 14.73 -31.52
CA LEU A 211 -3.00 14.77 -32.80
C LEU A 211 -3.90 15.19 -33.97
N LYS A 212 -5.17 14.78 -33.95
CA LYS A 212 -6.17 15.09 -34.98
C LYS A 212 -6.82 16.46 -34.77
N ASP A 213 -7.20 16.76 -33.52
CA ASP A 213 -8.01 17.93 -33.17
C ASP A 213 -7.21 19.22 -33.12
N ARG A 214 -5.98 19.19 -32.58
CA ARG A 214 -5.13 20.39 -32.51
C ARG A 214 -4.36 20.65 -33.81
N GLY A 215 -4.31 19.66 -34.70
CA GLY A 215 -3.21 19.52 -35.62
C GLY A 215 -1.88 19.46 -34.86
N LEU A 216 -0.82 19.01 -35.50
CA LEU A 216 0.52 19.03 -34.91
C LEU A 216 1.15 20.43 -34.82
N THR A 217 0.30 21.47 -34.83
CA THR A 217 0.61 22.77 -35.40
C THR A 217 0.37 23.96 -34.48
N SER A 218 -0.07 23.78 -33.22
CA SER A 218 -0.35 24.95 -32.39
C SER A 218 0.91 25.72 -31.98
N THR A 219 2.07 25.07 -31.93
CA THR A 219 3.34 25.77 -31.69
C THR A 219 4.37 25.35 -32.74
N PRO A 220 4.98 26.28 -33.49
CA PRO A 220 6.06 25.98 -34.44
C PRO A 220 7.38 25.62 -33.72
N HIS A 221 7.33 25.33 -32.42
CA HIS A 221 8.46 24.93 -31.62
C HIS A 221 8.70 23.43 -31.76
N PRO A 222 9.96 22.96 -31.89
CA PRO A 222 10.30 21.53 -31.91
C PRO A 222 9.81 20.71 -30.70
N MET A 223 9.38 21.38 -29.62
CA MET A 223 8.90 20.78 -28.37
C MET A 223 7.37 20.76 -28.25
N GLY A 224 6.64 21.29 -29.24
CA GLY A 224 5.18 21.36 -29.20
C GLY A 224 4.50 20.00 -29.05
N LEU A 225 5.08 18.96 -29.64
CA LEU A 225 4.61 17.58 -29.50
C LEU A 225 4.73 17.05 -28.06
N HIS A 226 5.82 17.41 -27.37
CA HIS A 226 6.00 17.05 -25.97
C HIS A 226 4.97 17.72 -25.07
N LEU A 227 4.61 18.97 -25.36
CA LEU A 227 3.53 19.68 -24.67
C LEU A 227 2.18 18.96 -24.86
N GLY A 228 1.82 18.60 -26.09
CA GLY A 228 0.59 17.84 -26.35
C GLY A 228 0.57 16.48 -25.64
N TYR A 229 1.71 15.81 -25.60
CA TYR A 229 1.88 14.54 -24.90
C TYR A 229 1.75 14.69 -23.37
N LEU A 230 2.37 15.71 -22.79
CA LEU A 230 2.26 16.03 -21.37
C LEU A 230 0.82 16.38 -21.00
N ALA A 231 0.18 17.28 -21.74
CA ALA A 231 -1.21 17.66 -21.52
C ALA A 231 -2.16 16.45 -21.55
N ALA A 232 -1.97 15.54 -22.51
CA ALA A 232 -2.74 14.30 -22.57
C ALA A 232 -2.46 13.37 -21.38
N SER A 233 -1.23 13.34 -20.88
CA SER A 233 -0.82 12.53 -19.72
C SER A 233 -1.32 13.13 -18.41
N THR A 234 -1.46 14.45 -18.31
CA THR A 234 -1.77 15.11 -17.03
C THR A 234 -3.25 15.40 -16.82
N MET A 235 -4.07 15.29 -17.87
CA MET A 235 -5.47 15.71 -17.89
C MET A 235 -6.34 15.11 -16.76
N ASN A 236 -6.06 13.86 -16.36
CA ASN A 236 -6.90 13.15 -15.39
C ASN A 236 -6.43 13.30 -13.94
N TRP A 237 -5.30 13.97 -13.68
CA TRP A 237 -4.73 14.05 -12.33
C TRP A 237 -5.72 14.64 -11.33
N ARG A 238 -6.42 15.70 -11.70
CA ARG A 238 -7.42 16.34 -10.83
C ARG A 238 -8.49 15.34 -10.38
N SER A 239 -9.15 14.67 -11.33
CA SER A 239 -10.18 13.68 -11.03
C SER A 239 -9.66 12.49 -10.24
N TYR A 240 -8.45 12.01 -10.55
CA TYR A 240 -7.82 10.94 -9.79
C TYR A 240 -7.52 11.38 -8.35
N THR A 241 -6.93 12.56 -8.14
CA THR A 241 -6.62 13.07 -6.80
C THR A 241 -7.87 13.24 -5.95
N THR A 242 -8.96 13.77 -6.50
CA THR A 242 -10.24 13.86 -5.79
C THR A 242 -10.72 12.47 -5.36
N PHE A 243 -10.70 11.48 -6.27
CA PHE A 243 -11.13 10.11 -5.97
C PHE A 243 -10.29 9.42 -4.87
N VAL A 244 -8.96 9.59 -4.88
CA VAL A 244 -8.11 8.99 -3.82
C VAL A 244 -8.22 9.75 -2.50
N SER A 245 -8.43 11.07 -2.53
CA SER A 245 -8.67 11.87 -1.34
C SER A 245 -9.98 11.51 -0.65
N GLU A 246 -11.07 11.32 -1.41
CA GLU A 246 -12.38 10.90 -0.88
C GLU A 246 -12.34 9.54 -0.19
N GLN A 247 -11.52 8.61 -0.70
CA GLN A 247 -11.39 7.27 -0.10
C GLN A 247 -10.41 7.17 1.06
N LEU A 248 -9.64 8.22 1.35
CA LEU A 248 -8.63 8.23 2.41
C LEU A 248 -7.68 7.02 2.37
N LYS A 249 -7.36 6.51 1.18
CA LYS A 249 -6.47 5.36 1.02
C LYS A 249 -5.02 5.85 1.08
N GLU A 250 -4.45 5.90 2.28
CA GLU A 250 -3.09 6.41 2.58
C GLU A 250 -2.01 5.89 1.62
N CYS A 251 -1.98 4.57 1.35
CA CYS A 251 -1.05 3.98 0.37
C CYS A 251 -1.19 4.57 -1.04
N LYS A 252 -2.41 4.87 -1.50
CA LYS A 252 -2.64 5.49 -2.82
C LYS A 252 -2.30 6.96 -2.81
N LEU A 253 -2.51 7.66 -1.70
CA LEU A 253 -2.11 9.06 -1.53
C LEU A 253 -0.58 9.20 -1.56
N HIS A 254 0.17 8.34 -0.87
CA HIS A 254 1.64 8.34 -0.96
C HIS A 254 2.14 8.06 -2.38
N HIS A 255 1.52 7.10 -3.08
CA HIS A 255 1.86 6.81 -4.47
C HIS A 255 1.54 8.01 -5.39
N ALA A 256 0.37 8.65 -5.23
CA ALA A 256 0.02 9.86 -5.96
C ALA A 256 1.01 11.00 -5.69
N ASN A 257 1.41 11.20 -4.44
CA ASN A 257 2.38 12.21 -4.03
C ASN A 257 3.74 12.01 -4.71
N LEU A 258 4.25 10.78 -4.70
CA LEU A 258 5.51 10.41 -5.37
C LEU A 258 5.44 10.70 -6.87
N LEU A 259 4.39 10.22 -7.55
CA LEU A 259 4.25 10.37 -9.00
C LEU A 259 4.04 11.83 -9.42
N LEU A 260 3.29 12.63 -8.65
CA LEU A 260 3.11 14.06 -8.91
C LEU A 260 4.44 14.82 -8.79
N SER A 261 5.22 14.55 -7.74
CA SER A 261 6.55 15.14 -7.56
C SER A 261 7.46 14.82 -8.76
N GLN A 262 7.55 13.54 -9.14
CA GLN A 262 8.36 13.12 -10.29
C GLN A 262 7.85 13.71 -11.62
N THR A 263 6.53 13.85 -11.79
CA THR A 263 5.93 14.48 -12.97
C THR A 263 6.34 15.94 -13.07
N LEU A 264 6.32 16.67 -11.95
CA LEU A 264 6.79 18.06 -11.89
C LEU A 264 8.27 18.18 -12.28
N ASP A 265 9.12 17.26 -11.82
CA ASP A 265 10.55 17.23 -12.18
C ASP A 265 10.77 16.98 -13.68
N VAL A 266 10.02 16.04 -14.27
CA VAL A 266 10.06 15.76 -15.71
C VAL A 266 9.59 16.97 -16.52
N VAL A 267 8.48 17.61 -16.13
CA VAL A 267 7.96 18.82 -16.79
C VAL A 267 8.96 19.97 -16.66
N GLY A 268 9.61 20.13 -15.51
CA GLY A 268 10.67 21.10 -15.29
C GLY A 268 11.87 20.88 -16.22
N SER A 269 12.31 19.62 -16.36
CA SER A 269 13.40 19.24 -17.27
C SER A 269 13.06 19.55 -18.73
N ILE A 270 11.83 19.24 -19.16
CA ILE A 270 11.34 19.54 -20.52
C ILE A 270 11.28 21.05 -20.76
N ARG A 271 10.82 21.83 -19.77
CA ARG A 271 10.78 23.30 -19.85
C ARG A 271 12.17 23.90 -20.03
N MET A 272 13.15 23.43 -19.26
CA MET A 272 14.54 23.88 -19.37
C MET A 272 15.15 23.49 -20.73
N HIS A 273 14.86 22.29 -21.21
CA HIS A 273 15.28 21.84 -22.54
C HIS A 273 14.65 22.70 -23.65
N ALA A 274 13.34 22.97 -23.59
CA ALA A 274 12.64 23.81 -24.57
C ALA A 274 13.27 25.21 -24.67
N LYS A 275 13.58 25.86 -23.54
CA LYS A 275 14.27 27.15 -23.52
C LYS A 275 15.65 27.09 -24.17
N THR A 276 16.37 25.99 -24.02
CA THR A 276 17.69 25.79 -24.66
C THR A 276 17.56 25.60 -26.16
N VAL A 277 16.61 24.76 -26.61
CA VAL A 277 16.31 24.54 -28.03
C VAL A 277 15.88 25.84 -28.71
N ALA A 278 15.05 26.65 -28.04
CA ALA A 278 14.59 27.93 -28.57
C ALA A 278 15.74 28.91 -28.84
N LYS A 279 16.79 28.91 -28.00
CA LYS A 279 18.00 29.72 -28.19
C LYS A 279 18.87 29.21 -29.34
N MET A 280 18.87 27.90 -29.60
CA MET A 280 19.69 27.27 -30.64
C MET A 280 19.05 27.39 -32.03
N ASP A 281 17.75 27.13 -32.14
CA ASP A 281 17.01 27.17 -33.42
C ASP A 281 16.44 28.57 -33.74
N SER A 282 16.84 29.60 -32.98
CA SER A 282 16.42 31.01 -33.15
C SER A 282 14.90 31.17 -33.29
N ILE A 283 14.14 30.48 -32.43
CA ILE A 283 12.67 30.47 -32.47
C ILE A 283 12.12 31.86 -32.09
N PRO A 284 11.07 32.39 -32.77
CA PRO A 284 10.49 33.69 -32.43
C PRO A 284 10.04 33.79 -30.97
N LEU A 285 10.27 34.93 -30.33
CA LEU A 285 10.00 35.13 -28.90
C LEU A 285 8.54 34.83 -28.51
N GLN A 286 7.58 35.18 -29.37
CA GLN A 286 6.15 34.90 -29.12
C GLN A 286 5.89 33.41 -28.92
N VAL A 287 6.45 32.56 -29.79
CA VAL A 287 6.29 31.10 -29.74
C VAL A 287 6.92 30.53 -28.46
N GLN A 288 8.04 31.11 -28.02
CA GLN A 288 8.68 30.71 -26.76
C GLN A 288 7.80 31.04 -25.55
N LEU A 289 7.17 32.23 -25.57
CA LEU A 289 6.28 32.68 -24.51
C LEU A 289 5.01 31.83 -24.45
N ASP A 290 4.38 31.55 -25.59
CA ASP A 290 3.17 30.72 -25.66
C ASP A 290 3.42 29.32 -25.09
N LEU A 291 4.52 28.69 -25.50
CA LEU A 291 4.92 27.37 -24.99
C LEU A 291 5.21 27.39 -23.48
N ASP A 292 5.95 28.40 -22.98
CA ASP A 292 6.27 28.50 -21.55
C ASP A 292 5.03 28.82 -20.70
N LEU A 293 4.06 29.58 -21.23
CA LEU A 293 2.77 29.84 -20.58
C LEU A 293 1.94 28.56 -20.44
N GLU A 294 1.81 27.77 -21.50
CA GLU A 294 1.10 26.48 -21.43
C GLU A 294 1.76 25.52 -20.44
N ILE A 295 3.09 25.43 -20.44
CA ILE A 295 3.84 24.62 -19.46
C ILE A 295 3.59 25.11 -18.04
N ARG A 296 3.62 26.43 -17.79
CA ARG A 296 3.34 27.00 -16.45
C ARG A 296 1.92 26.68 -16.00
N SER A 297 0.93 26.73 -16.89
CA SER A 297 -0.45 26.36 -16.57
C SER A 297 -0.52 24.90 -16.09
N MET A 298 0.08 23.97 -16.84
CA MET A 298 0.12 22.56 -16.43
C MET A 298 0.85 22.35 -15.10
N VAL A 299 1.98 23.02 -14.88
CA VAL A 299 2.71 22.98 -13.60
C VAL A 299 1.84 23.50 -12.46
N GLY A 300 1.08 24.57 -12.68
CA GLY A 300 0.14 25.12 -11.70
C GLY A 300 -0.95 24.12 -11.31
N GLU A 301 -1.56 23.46 -12.29
CA GLU A 301 -2.57 22.43 -12.06
C GLU A 301 -2.02 21.22 -11.29
N LEU A 302 -0.85 20.72 -11.69
CA LEU A 302 -0.17 19.61 -11.02
C LEU A 302 0.23 19.96 -9.58
N THR A 303 0.72 21.19 -9.36
CA THR A 303 1.10 21.67 -8.03
C THR A 303 -0.13 21.76 -7.13
N SER A 304 -1.27 22.23 -7.65
CA SER A 304 -2.52 22.24 -6.90
C SER A 304 -2.98 20.82 -6.51
N CYS A 305 -2.89 19.87 -7.45
CA CYS A 305 -3.18 18.46 -7.16
C CYS A 305 -2.24 17.88 -6.10
N TRP A 306 -0.96 18.22 -6.16
CA TRP A 306 0.05 17.79 -5.20
C TRP A 306 -0.22 18.33 -3.79
N GLN A 307 -0.57 19.61 -3.68
CA GLN A 307 -0.95 20.23 -2.41
C GLN A 307 -2.20 19.59 -1.79
N ILE A 308 -3.20 19.21 -2.60
CA ILE A 308 -4.39 18.50 -2.12
C ILE A 308 -4.00 17.16 -1.51
N VAL A 309 -3.16 16.39 -2.21
CA VAL A 309 -2.69 15.08 -1.71
C VAL A 309 -1.87 15.22 -0.43
N GLN A 310 -0.98 16.22 -0.34
CA GLN A 310 -0.19 16.47 0.86
C GLN A 310 -1.07 16.80 2.06
N LYS A 311 -1.99 17.76 1.91
CA LYS A 311 -2.93 18.12 2.98
C LYS A 311 -3.76 16.92 3.44
N GLN A 312 -4.13 16.04 2.52
CA GLN A 312 -4.89 14.83 2.84
C GLN A 312 -4.06 13.81 3.61
N LEU A 313 -2.77 13.66 3.27
CA LEU A 313 -1.83 12.82 4.00
C LEU A 313 -1.58 13.33 5.42
N GLU A 314 -1.41 14.65 5.59
CA GLU A 314 -1.29 15.28 6.91
C GLU A 314 -2.53 14.98 7.76
N LEU A 315 -3.73 15.21 7.21
CA LEU A 315 -4.98 14.93 7.92
C LEU A 315 -5.13 13.45 8.29
N SER A 316 -4.72 12.52 7.40
CA SER A 316 -4.77 11.08 7.67
C SER A 316 -3.80 10.68 8.79
N SER A 317 -2.61 11.26 8.80
CA SER A 317 -1.61 11.05 9.85
C SER A 317 -2.12 11.56 11.20
N ASP A 318 -2.68 12.77 11.23
CA ASP A 318 -3.26 13.37 12.43
C ASP A 318 -4.40 12.51 12.98
N LEU A 319 -5.28 12.00 12.11
CA LEU A 319 -6.35 11.08 12.50
C LEU A 319 -5.80 9.78 13.08
N GLY A 320 -4.72 9.24 12.52
CA GLY A 320 -4.04 8.05 13.03
C GLY A 320 -3.51 8.26 14.45
N ILE A 321 -2.88 9.40 14.71
CA ILE A 321 -2.38 9.76 16.05
C ILE A 321 -3.55 9.89 17.05
N LEU A 322 -4.61 10.61 16.67
CA LEU A 322 -5.79 10.76 17.53
C LEU A 322 -6.44 9.41 17.86
N TYR A 323 -6.50 8.49 16.90
CA TYR A 323 -7.05 7.17 17.12
C TYR A 323 -6.20 6.34 18.10
N ASP A 324 -4.87 6.38 17.96
CA ASP A 324 -3.95 5.72 18.89
C ASP A 324 -4.06 6.29 20.31
N ASP A 325 -4.13 7.62 20.44
CA ASP A 325 -4.32 8.29 21.74
C ASP A 325 -5.64 7.91 22.42
N ILE A 326 -6.75 7.82 21.65
CA ILE A 326 -8.05 7.37 22.17
C ILE A 326 -7.97 5.92 22.64
N LEU A 327 -7.40 5.03 21.82
CA LEU A 327 -7.25 3.62 22.18
C LEU A 327 -6.39 3.44 23.42
N LYS A 328 -5.29 4.20 23.53
CA LYS A 328 -4.41 4.19 24.68
C LYS A 328 -5.10 4.70 25.94
N SER A 329 -5.87 5.78 25.83
CA SER A 329 -6.66 6.34 26.93
C SER A 329 -7.70 5.35 27.44
N GLN A 330 -8.48 4.74 26.54
CA GLN A 330 -9.46 3.70 26.90
C GLN A 330 -8.78 2.46 27.51
N GLY A 331 -7.64 2.05 26.96
CA GLY A 331 -6.85 0.94 27.52
C GLY A 331 -6.37 1.23 28.94
N GLN A 332 -5.91 2.46 29.21
CA GLN A 332 -5.51 2.90 30.55
C GLN A 332 -6.69 2.94 31.53
N GLU A 333 -7.84 3.45 31.09
CA GLU A 333 -9.06 3.51 31.91
C GLU A 333 -9.56 2.10 32.28
N LEU A 334 -9.59 1.18 31.31
CA LEU A 334 -9.95 -0.22 31.55
C LEU A 334 -8.97 -0.91 32.50
N LEU A 335 -7.67 -0.70 32.33
CA LEU A 335 -6.65 -1.23 33.24
C LEU A 335 -6.81 -0.67 34.65
N HIS A 336 -7.08 0.62 34.79
CA HIS A 336 -7.31 1.26 36.07
C HIS A 336 -8.57 0.72 36.76
N SER A 337 -9.69 0.64 36.03
CA SER A 337 -10.96 0.07 36.53
C SER A 337 -10.80 -1.38 36.96
N ASN A 338 -10.09 -2.20 36.17
CA ASN A 338 -9.78 -3.57 36.53
C ASN A 338 -8.87 -3.65 37.76
N GLY A 339 -7.87 -2.77 37.87
CA GLY A 339 -7.03 -2.65 39.05
C GLY A 339 -7.83 -2.33 40.32
N LEU A 340 -8.77 -1.39 40.25
CA LEU A 340 -9.68 -1.07 41.36
C LEU A 340 -10.60 -2.24 41.71
N LYS A 341 -11.19 -2.90 40.72
CA LYS A 341 -12.03 -4.10 40.95
C LYS A 341 -11.24 -5.24 41.59
N LEU A 342 -10.00 -5.47 41.14
CA LEU A 342 -9.11 -6.48 41.73
C LEU A 342 -8.72 -6.13 43.16
N ALA A 343 -8.45 -4.85 43.44
CA ALA A 343 -8.18 -4.39 44.80
C ALA A 343 -9.39 -4.58 45.72
N GLU A 344 -10.60 -4.31 45.23
CA GLU A 344 -11.84 -4.54 45.98
C GLU A 344 -12.11 -6.03 46.21
N ILE A 345 -11.93 -6.87 45.19
CA ILE A 345 -12.03 -8.34 45.32
C ILE A 345 -11.03 -8.84 46.37
N ALA A 346 -9.77 -8.41 46.32
CA ALA A 346 -8.76 -8.81 47.30
C ALA A 346 -9.11 -8.33 48.73
N ARG A 347 -9.71 -7.13 48.85
CA ARG A 347 -10.17 -6.60 50.14
C ARG A 347 -11.33 -7.44 50.70
N GLN A 348 -12.30 -7.79 49.85
CA GLN A 348 -13.44 -8.63 50.23
C GLN A 348 -12.97 -10.04 50.61
N ASP A 349 -12.09 -10.66 49.80
CA ASP A 349 -11.51 -11.98 50.07
C ASP A 349 -10.74 -12.02 51.40
N SER A 350 -9.97 -10.97 51.70
CA SER A 350 -9.30 -10.84 53.00
C SER A 350 -10.29 -10.74 54.17
N ALA A 351 -11.39 -10.00 54.00
CA ALA A 351 -12.43 -9.88 55.02
C ALA A 351 -13.19 -11.20 55.22
N GLU A 352 -13.57 -11.88 54.14
CA GLU A 352 -14.19 -13.21 54.15
C GLU A 352 -13.27 -14.23 54.81
N THR A 353 -11.97 -14.23 54.49
CA THR A 353 -10.97 -15.10 55.12
C THR A 353 -10.88 -14.87 56.62
N LYS A 354 -10.84 -13.60 57.09
CA LYS A 354 -10.85 -13.28 58.53
C LYS A 354 -12.12 -13.75 59.23
N ALA A 355 -13.28 -13.57 58.59
CA ALA A 355 -14.55 -14.06 59.12
C ALA A 355 -14.57 -15.60 59.20
N MET A 356 -14.07 -16.29 58.18
CA MET A 356 -13.93 -17.75 58.16
C MET A 356 -13.00 -18.26 59.25
N VAL A 357 -11.86 -17.60 59.49
CA VAL A 357 -10.97 -17.93 60.62
C VAL A 357 -11.69 -17.78 61.95
N SER A 358 -12.46 -16.69 62.15
CA SER A 358 -13.24 -16.49 63.37
C SER A 358 -14.32 -17.57 63.56
N ILE A 359 -15.03 -17.95 62.49
CA ILE A 359 -16.03 -19.03 62.53
C ILE A 359 -15.35 -20.36 62.85
N THR A 360 -14.18 -20.64 62.29
CA THR A 360 -13.43 -21.87 62.54
C THR A 360 -12.95 -21.95 64.00
N ASP A 361 -12.46 -20.85 64.56
CA ASP A 361 -12.06 -20.78 65.98
C ASP A 361 -13.26 -21.00 66.92
N LYS A 362 -14.40 -20.35 66.65
CA LYS A 362 -15.64 -20.60 67.40
C LYS A 362 -16.10 -22.06 67.27
N THR A 363 -16.05 -22.63 66.08
CA THR A 363 -16.42 -24.04 65.83
C THR A 363 -15.47 -24.99 66.58
N TYR A 364 -14.18 -24.65 66.67
CA TYR A 364 -13.20 -25.40 67.45
C TYR A 364 -13.52 -25.36 68.94
N GLN A 365 -13.84 -24.18 69.48
CA GLN A 365 -14.26 -24.03 70.89
C GLN A 365 -15.57 -24.77 71.17
N ASP A 366 -16.56 -24.66 70.29
CA ASP A 366 -17.84 -25.36 70.41
C ASP A 366 -17.67 -26.88 70.37
N SER A 367 -16.80 -27.38 69.48
CA SER A 367 -16.39 -28.78 69.44
C SER A 367 -15.72 -29.22 70.76
N ARG A 368 -14.92 -28.34 71.38
CA ARG A 368 -14.29 -28.62 72.69
C ARG A 368 -15.34 -28.71 73.79
N THR A 369 -16.28 -27.76 73.83
CA THR A 369 -17.39 -27.76 74.80
C THR A 369 -18.26 -28.99 74.65
N THR A 370 -18.61 -29.35 73.42
CA THR A 370 -19.37 -30.56 73.09
C THR A 370 -18.63 -31.81 73.57
N ARG A 371 -17.30 -31.90 73.37
CA ARG A 371 -16.48 -32.99 73.92
C ARG A 371 -16.56 -33.05 75.45
N ILE A 372 -16.43 -31.92 76.14
CA ILE A 372 -16.49 -31.88 77.62
C ILE A 372 -17.87 -32.31 78.10
N MET A 373 -18.95 -31.76 77.54
CA MET A 373 -20.33 -32.15 77.88
C MET A 373 -20.55 -33.65 77.65
N THR A 374 -20.03 -34.19 76.54
CA THR A 374 -20.09 -35.62 76.23
C THR A 374 -19.32 -36.46 77.26
N VAL A 375 -18.12 -36.02 77.68
CA VAL A 375 -17.34 -36.71 78.73
C VAL A 375 -18.06 -36.69 80.07
N ILE A 376 -18.65 -35.54 80.45
CA ILE A 376 -19.45 -35.44 81.67
C ILE A 376 -20.64 -36.40 81.60
N ALA A 377 -21.38 -36.40 80.50
CA ALA A 377 -22.49 -37.32 80.28
C ALA A 377 -22.04 -38.80 80.35
N LEU A 378 -20.90 -39.14 79.73
CA LEU A 378 -20.32 -40.49 79.74
C LEU A 378 -19.96 -40.98 81.14
N ILE A 379 -19.58 -40.09 82.07
CA ILE A 379 -19.28 -40.45 83.47
C ILE A 379 -20.56 -40.46 84.30
N TYR A 380 -21.42 -39.46 84.10
CA TYR A 380 -22.59 -39.22 84.93
C TYR A 380 -23.70 -40.24 84.67
N LEU A 381 -23.91 -40.66 83.41
CA LEU A 381 -24.93 -41.67 83.09
C LEU A 381 -24.68 -42.99 83.85
N PRO A 382 -23.50 -43.63 83.75
CA PRO A 382 -23.23 -44.88 84.47
C PRO A 382 -23.22 -44.67 86.00
N ALA A 383 -22.66 -43.56 86.48
CA ALA A 383 -22.61 -43.29 87.92
C ALA A 383 -24.01 -43.11 88.53
N ASN A 384 -24.90 -42.38 87.86
CA ASN A 384 -26.29 -42.27 88.31
C ASN A 384 -27.02 -43.60 88.23
N LEU A 385 -26.81 -44.41 87.18
CA LEU A 385 -27.38 -45.75 87.09
C LEU A 385 -26.97 -46.60 88.31
N VAL A 386 -25.69 -46.57 88.68
CA VAL A 386 -25.18 -47.27 89.87
C VAL A 386 -25.78 -46.68 91.16
N LEU A 387 -25.75 -45.36 91.35
CA LEU A 387 -26.27 -44.74 92.58
C LEU A 387 -27.76 -45.00 92.77
N SER A 388 -28.56 -44.86 91.72
CA SER A 388 -29.98 -45.21 91.74
C SER A 388 -30.19 -46.69 92.07
N PHE A 389 -29.40 -47.59 91.50
CA PHE A 389 -29.45 -49.02 91.81
C PHE A 389 -29.20 -49.29 93.31
N PHE A 390 -28.17 -48.69 93.89
CA PHE A 390 -27.87 -48.81 95.33
C PHE A 390 -28.86 -48.08 96.24
N SER A 391 -29.55 -47.04 95.74
CA SER A 391 -30.58 -46.30 96.49
C SER A 391 -31.93 -47.01 96.51
N THR A 392 -32.13 -48.02 95.66
CA THR A 392 -33.36 -48.82 95.70
C THR A 392 -33.34 -49.79 96.88
N THR A 393 -34.52 -50.28 97.27
CA THR A 393 -34.67 -51.35 98.26
C THR A 393 -34.08 -52.70 97.83
N LEU A 394 -33.49 -52.78 96.64
CA LEU A 394 -32.86 -53.99 96.11
C LEU A 394 -31.52 -54.30 96.80
N VAL A 395 -30.89 -53.32 97.45
CA VAL A 395 -29.67 -53.49 98.23
C VAL A 395 -29.90 -52.94 99.63
N TRP A 396 -29.63 -53.74 100.65
CA TRP A 396 -29.59 -53.25 102.03
C TRP A 396 -28.29 -53.67 102.71
N PHE A 397 -27.85 -52.80 103.62
CA PHE A 397 -26.75 -53.06 104.53
C PHE A 397 -27.36 -53.35 105.88
N ASP A 398 -27.09 -54.52 106.44
CA ASP A 398 -27.64 -54.95 107.73
C ASP A 398 -26.94 -54.18 108.87
N PRO A 399 -27.62 -53.26 109.59
CA PRO A 399 -27.05 -52.55 110.72
C PRO A 399 -27.24 -53.39 112.00
N LYS A 400 -26.15 -53.82 112.64
CA LYS A 400 -26.23 -54.62 113.87
C LYS A 400 -26.81 -53.81 115.04
N SER A 401 -27.90 -54.30 115.63
CA SER A 401 -28.39 -53.92 116.95
C SER A 401 -27.58 -54.60 118.07
N GLU A 402 -27.43 -53.86 119.18
CA GLU A 402 -26.55 -54.10 120.31
C GLU A 402 -26.78 -55.44 121.03
N THR A 403 -25.69 -56.14 121.37
CA THR A 403 -25.28 -56.54 122.75
C THR A 403 -24.18 -57.61 122.71
N GLY A 404 -23.06 -57.34 123.42
CA GLY A 404 -22.14 -58.39 123.91
C GLY A 404 -20.89 -58.73 123.08
N TYR A 405 -19.82 -57.97 123.31
CA TYR A 405 -18.38 -58.32 123.27
C TYR A 405 -17.76 -59.27 122.20
N HIS A 406 -16.78 -58.67 121.50
CA HIS A 406 -15.65 -59.20 120.73
C HIS A 406 -15.80 -59.61 119.24
N SER A 407 -15.28 -58.69 118.42
CA SER A 407 -14.39 -58.90 117.27
C SER A 407 -14.95 -58.83 115.83
N GLU A 408 -14.19 -58.07 115.04
CA GLU A 408 -14.13 -57.92 113.58
C GLU A 408 -15.38 -57.48 112.80
N ASN A 409 -15.34 -56.21 112.40
CA ASN A 409 -16.30 -55.57 111.50
C ASN A 409 -16.12 -56.05 110.05
N LYS A 410 -17.00 -56.93 109.58
CA LYS A 410 -17.28 -57.11 108.15
C LYS A 410 -18.76 -56.89 107.89
N SER A 411 -19.09 -55.77 107.23
CA SER A 411 -20.43 -55.52 106.71
C SER A 411 -20.62 -56.34 105.43
N ALA A 412 -21.56 -57.29 105.42
CA ALA A 412 -21.87 -58.10 104.24
C ALA A 412 -23.06 -57.50 103.49
N MET A 413 -22.82 -57.04 102.25
CA MET A 413 -23.87 -56.55 101.35
C MET A 413 -24.70 -57.73 100.80
N ARG A 414 -26.03 -57.66 100.88
CA ARG A 414 -26.94 -58.64 100.27
C ARG A 414 -27.90 -57.96 99.30
N VAL A 415 -28.19 -58.65 98.21
CA VAL A 415 -29.01 -58.16 97.09
C VAL A 415 -30.33 -58.93 97.08
N HIS A 416 -31.45 -58.25 96.81
CA HIS A 416 -32.79 -58.85 96.77
C HIS A 416 -32.89 -59.92 95.66
N PRO A 417 -33.48 -61.09 95.93
CA PRO A 417 -33.55 -62.20 94.96
C PRO A 417 -34.38 -61.89 93.70
N GLU A 418 -35.25 -60.86 93.73
CA GLU A 418 -36.13 -60.48 92.61
C GLU A 418 -35.52 -59.46 91.63
N ILE A 419 -34.22 -59.17 91.75
CA ILE A 419 -33.55 -58.14 90.95
C ILE A 419 -33.59 -58.39 89.43
N TRP A 420 -33.76 -59.66 89.03
CA TRP A 420 -33.89 -60.06 87.63
C TRP A 420 -35.12 -59.43 86.94
N VAL A 421 -36.18 -59.11 87.68
CA VAL A 421 -37.40 -58.48 87.13
C VAL A 421 -37.10 -57.08 86.60
N ALA A 422 -36.30 -56.29 87.33
CA ALA A 422 -35.89 -54.95 86.92
C ALA A 422 -35.00 -54.98 85.66
N VAL A 423 -34.11 -55.98 85.55
CA VAL A 423 -33.24 -56.15 84.38
C VAL A 423 -34.07 -56.53 83.15
N VAL A 424 -34.99 -57.49 83.27
CA VAL A 424 -35.86 -57.92 82.17
C VAL A 424 -36.78 -56.79 81.69
N THR A 425 -37.38 -56.02 82.61
CA THR A 425 -38.24 -54.87 82.24
C THR A 425 -37.45 -53.75 81.57
N THR A 426 -36.23 -53.44 82.03
CA THR A 426 -35.39 -52.41 81.41
C THR A 426 -34.93 -52.82 80.01
N VAL A 427 -34.57 -54.09 79.79
CA VAL A 427 -34.20 -54.60 78.46
C VAL A 427 -35.40 -54.55 77.51
N ILE A 428 -36.58 -54.98 77.95
CA ILE A 428 -37.81 -54.91 77.13
C ILE A 428 -38.13 -53.45 76.75
N LEU A 429 -37.98 -52.50 77.67
CA LEU A 429 -38.20 -51.07 77.39
C LEU A 429 -37.15 -50.50 76.43
N ALA A 430 -35.88 -50.87 76.59
CA ALA A 430 -34.79 -50.36 75.75
C ALA A 430 -34.80 -50.95 74.33
N THR A 431 -35.30 -52.16 74.14
CA THR A 431 -35.45 -52.78 72.81
C THR A 431 -36.77 -52.45 72.12
N SER A 432 -37.69 -51.74 72.79
CA SER A 432 -38.98 -51.29 72.24
C SER A 432 -38.97 -49.83 71.75
N LEU A 433 -37.79 -49.20 71.63
CA LEU A 433 -37.62 -47.84 71.11
C LEU A 433 -36.83 -47.82 69.80
#